data_AF-A0A8X6LE91-F1
#
_entry.id   AF-A0A8X6LE91-F1
#
_cell.length_a   1.000
_cell.length_b   1.000
_cell.length_c   1.000
_cell.angle_alpha   90.00
_cell.angle_beta   90.00
_cell.angle_gamma   90.00
#
_symmetry.space_group_name_H-M   'P 1'
#
loop_
_entity.id
_entity.type
_entity.pdbx_description
1 polymer ?
#
loop_
_entity_poly.entity_id
_entity_poly.type
_entity_poly.pdbx_seq_one_letter_code
_entity_poly.pdbx_strand_id
1 'polypeptide(L)'
;KRMGLPDEELEDIEDLGQTPEVSRLAQLKASGPVPKVIRKNVGNHEVVADSIIPGTQSVYVKTWGCTHNSSDSEYMAGLLNEYGYNITDESSLAHIWLLNSCTVKNPAEDHFRNAIEEGRKKGKYVVVAGCVSQAAPKTPYLQGLSVIGVQQIDRVVEVVEETLK
;
A
#
# COMPACT_ATOMS: atom_id res chain seq x y z
N LYS A 1 36.18 -16.78 -45.90
CA LYS A 1 36.63 -17.99 -45.19
C LYS A 1 35.66 -18.21 -44.03
N ARG A 2 34.59 -18.99 -44.25
CA ARG A 2 33.59 -19.33 -43.23
C ARG A 2 34.17 -20.48 -42.41
N MET A 3 34.07 -20.42 -41.08
CA MET A 3 34.42 -21.52 -40.19
C MET A 3 33.23 -21.71 -39.26
N GLY A 4 32.48 -22.77 -39.51
CA GLY A 4 31.32 -23.18 -38.73
C GLY A 4 31.74 -23.92 -37.46
N LEU A 5 30.94 -23.77 -36.42
CA LEU A 5 30.94 -24.63 -35.24
C LEU A 5 29.89 -25.73 -35.47
N PRO A 6 30.17 -26.99 -35.06
CA PRO A 6 29.23 -28.09 -35.23
C PRO A 6 28.16 -28.08 -34.14
N ASP A 7 26.95 -28.44 -34.55
CA ASP A 7 25.84 -28.84 -33.68
C ASP A 7 26.16 -30.22 -33.07
N GLU A 8 26.13 -30.31 -31.74
CA GLU A 8 26.07 -31.60 -31.04
C GLU A 8 24.68 -31.75 -30.43
N GLU A 9 23.98 -32.77 -30.94
CA GLU A 9 22.71 -33.27 -30.50
C GLU A 9 22.83 -33.92 -29.12
N LEU A 10 21.85 -33.64 -28.24
CA LEU A 10 21.60 -34.46 -27.06
C LEU A 10 20.17 -34.96 -27.12
N GLU A 11 20.08 -36.26 -27.34
CA GLU A 11 18.91 -37.10 -27.49
C GLU A 11 18.03 -37.14 -26.23
N ASP A 12 16.73 -37.01 -26.47
CA ASP A 12 15.59 -37.73 -25.90
C ASP A 12 15.79 -38.52 -24.58
N ILE A 13 15.19 -38.00 -23.50
CA ILE A 13 14.72 -38.83 -22.37
C ILE A 13 13.19 -38.79 -22.39
N GLU A 14 12.60 -39.81 -23.03
CA GLU A 14 11.18 -40.12 -22.92
C GLU A 14 10.87 -40.88 -21.61
N ASP A 15 9.85 -40.35 -20.91
CA ASP A 15 8.71 -41.04 -20.29
C ASP A 15 8.91 -42.43 -19.65
N LEU A 16 8.98 -42.49 -18.31
CA LEU A 16 8.40 -43.57 -17.52
C LEU A 16 8.08 -43.09 -16.08
N GLY A 17 6.80 -42.96 -15.73
CA GLY A 17 6.40 -42.83 -14.32
C GLY A 17 4.98 -42.37 -14.00
N GLN A 18 3.94 -43.07 -14.48
CA GLN A 18 2.60 -42.94 -13.91
C GLN A 18 2.56 -43.61 -12.52
N THR A 19 2.28 -42.83 -11.46
CA THR A 19 1.54 -43.33 -10.29
C THR A 19 0.60 -42.26 -9.74
N PRO A 20 -0.65 -42.60 -9.38
CA PRO A 20 -1.69 -41.63 -9.02
C PRO A 20 -1.82 -41.52 -7.48
N GLU A 21 -1.33 -40.45 -6.84
CA GLU A 21 -1.72 -40.19 -5.44
C GLU A 21 -1.60 -38.74 -4.96
N VAL A 22 -2.15 -37.78 -5.71
CA VAL A 22 -2.43 -36.43 -5.17
C VAL A 22 -3.94 -36.21 -5.03
N SER A 23 -4.60 -37.10 -4.28
CA SER A 23 -6.01 -36.98 -3.89
C SER A 23 -6.21 -37.14 -2.37
N ARG A 24 -5.18 -36.90 -1.55
CA ARG A 24 -5.28 -37.13 -0.09
C ARG A 24 -4.86 -36.01 0.85
N LEU A 25 -4.44 -34.85 0.33
CA LEU A 25 -4.25 -33.65 1.18
C LEU A 25 -5.46 -32.70 1.17
N ALA A 26 -6.57 -33.10 0.54
CA ALA A 26 -7.86 -32.40 0.57
C ALA A 26 -8.71 -32.71 1.84
N GLN A 27 -8.15 -33.34 2.87
CA GLN A 27 -8.92 -33.84 4.03
C GLN A 27 -8.58 -33.25 5.41
N LEU A 28 -7.68 -32.28 5.52
CA LEU A 28 -7.56 -31.50 6.76
C LEU A 28 -8.51 -30.31 6.72
N LYS A 29 -9.74 -30.58 7.13
CA LYS A 29 -10.80 -29.59 7.34
C LYS A 29 -10.41 -28.59 8.44
N ALA A 30 -10.48 -27.31 8.07
CA ALA A 30 -11.04 -26.17 8.79
C ALA A 30 -11.16 -26.25 10.33
N SER A 31 -10.58 -25.27 11.02
CA SER A 31 -11.12 -24.70 12.26
C SER A 31 -10.62 -23.27 12.43
N GLY A 32 -11.10 -22.38 11.57
CA GLY A 32 -10.90 -20.93 11.70
C GLY A 32 -11.97 -20.23 10.86
N PRO A 33 -12.59 -19.15 11.34
CA PRO A 33 -13.55 -18.40 10.53
C PRO A 33 -12.81 -17.79 9.33
N VAL A 34 -12.93 -18.40 8.15
CA VAL A 34 -12.49 -17.80 6.90
C VAL A 34 -13.58 -16.81 6.49
N PRO A 35 -13.34 -15.49 6.53
CA PRO A 35 -14.34 -14.54 6.06
C PRO A 35 -14.58 -14.76 4.56
N LYS A 36 -15.78 -15.22 4.20
CA LYS A 36 -16.23 -15.28 2.81
C LYS A 36 -16.43 -13.84 2.32
N VAL A 37 -15.47 -13.33 1.56
CA VAL A 37 -15.62 -12.06 0.83
C VAL A 37 -16.62 -12.30 -0.32
N ILE A 38 -17.90 -12.04 -0.05
CA ILE A 38 -18.92 -11.96 -1.09
C ILE A 38 -18.64 -10.68 -1.88
N ARG A 39 -18.10 -10.82 -3.10
CA ARG A 39 -18.04 -9.70 -4.06
C ARG A 39 -19.46 -9.38 -4.51
N LYS A 40 -20.10 -8.40 -3.86
CA LYS A 40 -21.28 -7.74 -4.45
C LYS A 40 -20.79 -6.72 -5.47
N ASN A 41 -21.33 -6.81 -6.69
CA ASN A 41 -21.37 -5.69 -7.62
C ASN A 41 -22.12 -4.54 -6.92
N VAL A 42 -21.43 -3.45 -6.57
CA VAL A 42 -22.09 -2.28 -5.98
C VAL A 42 -21.84 -1.08 -6.88
N GLY A 43 -22.81 -0.85 -7.77
CA GLY A 43 -23.13 0.50 -8.20
C GLY A 43 -23.84 1.25 -7.06
N ASN A 44 -23.60 2.55 -7.04
CA ASN A 44 -24.16 3.59 -6.18
C ASN A 44 -23.73 3.65 -4.69
N HIS A 45 -23.01 4.75 -4.43
CA HIS A 45 -22.89 5.49 -3.18
C HIS A 45 -24.12 5.37 -2.27
N GLU A 46 -23.88 4.88 -1.05
CA GLU A 46 -24.30 5.47 0.23
C GLU A 46 -23.89 4.50 1.35
N VAL A 47 -22.77 4.79 2.02
CA VAL A 47 -22.45 4.20 3.33
C VAL A 47 -22.35 5.33 4.32
N VAL A 48 -23.52 5.76 4.80
CA VAL A 48 -23.68 6.49 6.05
C VAL A 48 -24.24 5.49 7.06
N ALA A 49 -23.39 5.02 7.97
CA ALA A 49 -23.79 4.53 9.28
C ALA A 49 -22.56 4.49 10.20
N ASP A 50 -22.67 5.20 11.32
CA ASP A 50 -21.72 5.48 12.41
C ASP A 50 -21.11 4.23 13.09
N SER A 51 -20.38 3.42 12.34
CA SER A 51 -19.52 2.37 12.90
C SER A 51 -18.28 2.27 12.04
N ILE A 52 -17.35 3.20 12.24
CA ILE A 52 -15.98 3.08 11.73
C ILE A 52 -15.38 1.90 12.48
N ILE A 53 -15.42 0.72 11.86
CA ILE A 53 -14.66 -0.43 12.34
C ILE A 53 -13.21 -0.14 11.93
N PRO A 54 -12.28 0.03 12.89
CA PRO A 54 -10.86 0.21 12.61
C PRO A 54 -10.34 -0.82 11.61
N GLY A 55 -9.50 -0.38 10.67
CA GLY A 55 -8.91 -1.28 9.68
C GLY A 55 -9.86 -1.75 8.58
N THR A 56 -10.92 -1.01 8.23
CA THR A 56 -11.71 -1.29 7.01
C THR A 56 -11.71 -0.15 6.00
N GLN A 57 -11.06 0.98 6.34
CA GLN A 57 -11.06 2.18 5.52
C GLN A 57 -10.08 2.04 4.35
N SER A 58 -10.42 2.68 3.23
CA SER A 58 -9.52 2.80 2.09
C SER A 58 -8.45 3.89 2.32
N VAL A 59 -7.18 3.54 2.12
CA VAL A 59 -6.01 4.43 2.23
C VAL A 59 -5.40 4.65 0.86
N TYR A 60 -5.22 5.91 0.46
CA TYR A 60 -4.46 6.26 -0.73
C TYR A 60 -3.03 6.60 -0.34
N VAL A 61 -2.06 5.84 -0.86
CA VAL A 61 -0.63 6.07 -0.61
C VAL A 61 -0.03 6.77 -1.81
N LYS A 62 0.62 7.91 -1.59
CA LYS A 62 1.33 8.64 -2.65
C LYS A 62 2.72 9.04 -2.22
N THR A 63 3.69 8.80 -3.08
CA THR A 63 5.10 8.98 -2.80
C THR A 63 5.74 9.96 -3.77
N TRP A 64 6.59 10.84 -3.26
CA TRP A 64 7.49 11.68 -4.03
C TRP A 64 8.90 11.59 -3.45
N GLY A 65 9.93 11.45 -4.28
CA GLY A 65 11.31 11.41 -3.80
C GLY A 65 12.15 10.30 -4.42
N CYS A 66 13.06 9.75 -3.61
CA CYS A 66 14.01 8.73 -4.03
C CYS A 66 13.46 7.30 -3.81
N THR A 67 14.27 6.31 -4.19
CA THR A 67 13.96 4.88 -4.01
C THR A 67 13.69 4.49 -2.56
N HIS A 68 14.30 5.20 -1.60
CA HIS A 68 14.05 4.97 -0.18
C HIS A 68 12.61 5.30 0.21
N ASN A 69 12.06 6.42 -0.27
CA ASN A 69 10.66 6.76 -0.01
C ASN A 69 9.69 5.75 -0.63
N SER A 70 10.01 5.22 -1.82
CA SER A 70 9.20 4.17 -2.43
C SER A 70 9.18 2.92 -1.55
N SER A 71 10.35 2.48 -1.08
CA SER A 71 10.48 1.34 -0.16
C SER A 71 9.71 1.58 1.15
N ASP A 72 9.83 2.78 1.73
CA ASP A 72 9.11 3.16 2.95
C ASP A 72 7.59 3.13 2.74
N SER A 73 7.12 3.59 1.58
CA SER A 73 5.70 3.60 1.24
C SER A 73 5.12 2.22 1.02
N GLU A 74 5.86 1.32 0.36
CA GLU A 74 5.48 -0.09 0.22
C GLU A 74 5.42 -0.79 1.57
N TYR A 75 6.40 -0.52 2.44
CA TYR A 75 6.42 -1.05 3.79
C TYR A 75 5.23 -0.55 4.62
N MET A 76 4.95 0.75 4.63
CA MET A 76 3.76 1.32 5.28
C MET A 76 2.45 0.75 4.75
N ALA A 77 2.34 0.60 3.43
CA ALA A 77 1.17 -0.01 2.80
C ALA A 77 0.99 -1.46 3.23
N GLY A 78 2.09 -2.22 3.36
CA GLY A 78 2.08 -3.58 3.89
C GLY A 78 1.55 -3.66 5.32
N LEU A 79 2.07 -2.82 6.23
CA LEU A 79 1.63 -2.76 7.62
C LEU A 79 0.13 -2.40 7.75
N LEU A 80 -0.33 -1.42 6.97
CA LEU A 80 -1.73 -1.02 6.95
C LEU A 80 -2.63 -2.15 6.42
N ASN A 81 -2.21 -2.82 5.35
CA ASN A 81 -2.95 -3.94 4.77
C ASN A 81 -3.01 -5.16 5.71
N GLU A 82 -1.93 -5.45 6.44
CA GLU A 82 -1.91 -6.49 7.48
C GLU A 82 -2.92 -6.19 8.60
N TYR A 83 -3.09 -4.91 8.93
CA TYR A 83 -4.07 -4.45 9.91
C TYR A 83 -5.52 -4.38 9.36
N GLY A 84 -5.71 -4.63 8.06
CA GLY A 84 -7.02 -4.72 7.39
C GLY A 84 -7.38 -3.54 6.48
N TYR A 85 -6.61 -2.46 6.49
CA TYR A 85 -6.86 -1.30 5.64
C TYR A 85 -6.76 -1.66 4.16
N ASN A 86 -7.64 -1.08 3.34
CA ASN A 86 -7.61 -1.32 1.90
C ASN A 86 -6.75 -0.26 1.20
N ILE A 87 -5.61 -0.66 0.64
CA ILE A 87 -4.78 0.27 -0.12
C ILE A 87 -5.40 0.48 -1.51
N THR A 88 -5.61 1.73 -1.91
CA THR A 88 -6.19 2.10 -3.21
C THR A 88 -5.28 3.07 -3.95
N ASP A 89 -5.23 2.93 -5.28
CA ASP A 89 -4.59 3.90 -6.18
C ASP A 89 -5.51 5.09 -6.51
N GLU A 90 -6.79 4.98 -6.19
CA GLU A 90 -7.78 6.00 -6.50
C GLU A 90 -7.99 6.95 -5.32
N SER A 91 -7.38 8.14 -5.41
CA SER A 91 -7.46 9.19 -4.38
C SER A 91 -8.89 9.62 -4.01
N SER A 92 -9.85 9.49 -4.92
CA SER A 92 -11.26 9.84 -4.73
C SER A 92 -11.97 8.89 -3.75
N LEU A 93 -11.68 7.59 -3.84
CA LEU A 93 -12.29 6.53 -3.03
C LEU A 93 -11.67 6.38 -1.65
N ALA A 94 -10.48 6.95 -1.44
CA ALA A 94 -9.80 6.88 -0.16
C ALA A 94 -10.46 7.79 0.89
N HIS A 95 -10.49 7.32 2.13
CA HIS A 95 -10.91 8.11 3.29
C HIS A 95 -9.73 8.93 3.82
N ILE A 96 -8.53 8.33 3.76
CA ILE A 96 -7.28 8.91 4.24
C ILE A 96 -6.19 8.85 3.17
N TRP A 97 -5.42 9.92 3.09
CA TRP A 97 -4.27 10.05 2.20
C TRP A 97 -2.99 9.96 3.03
N LEU A 98 -2.16 8.96 2.75
CA LEU A 98 -0.81 8.81 3.28
C LEU A 98 0.18 9.33 2.25
N LEU A 99 0.70 10.54 2.49
CA LEU A 99 1.57 11.26 1.57
C LEU A 99 3.01 11.17 2.08
N ASN A 100 3.89 10.44 1.38
CA ASN A 100 5.29 10.28 1.74
C ASN A 100 6.19 11.13 0.84
N SER A 101 7.07 11.94 1.42
CA SER A 101 8.01 12.75 0.64
C SER A 101 9.39 12.93 1.25
N CYS A 102 10.39 13.05 0.38
CA CYS A 102 11.75 13.46 0.71
C CYS A 102 11.87 14.99 0.89
N THR A 103 12.89 15.45 1.62
CA THR A 103 13.16 16.89 1.90
C THR A 103 13.77 17.66 0.74
N VAL A 104 14.03 17.00 -0.37
CA VAL A 104 14.80 17.59 -1.46
C VAL A 104 13.98 18.66 -2.18
N LYS A 105 14.50 19.88 -2.20
CA LYS A 105 13.87 21.06 -2.83
C LYS A 105 13.67 20.84 -4.33
N ASN A 106 12.45 21.18 -4.78
CA ASN A 106 11.89 21.34 -6.14
C ASN A 106 12.34 20.37 -7.25
N PRO A 107 11.40 19.77 -8.02
CA PRO A 107 9.93 19.97 -8.09
C PRO A 107 9.08 19.08 -7.16
N ALA A 108 9.67 18.08 -6.50
CA ALA A 108 8.93 17.11 -5.68
C ALA A 108 8.20 17.73 -4.48
N GLU A 109 8.84 18.69 -3.78
CA GLU A 109 8.27 19.39 -2.63
C GLU A 109 7.00 20.19 -2.99
N ASP A 110 6.99 20.87 -4.15
CA ASP A 110 5.82 21.63 -4.60
C ASP A 110 4.63 20.71 -4.90
N HIS A 111 4.86 19.57 -5.57
CA HIS A 111 3.81 18.58 -5.81
C HIS A 111 3.25 18.01 -4.50
N PHE A 112 4.12 17.75 -3.54
CA PHE A 112 3.76 17.26 -2.22
C PHE A 112 2.88 18.26 -1.46
N ARG A 113 3.28 19.53 -1.40
CA ARG A 113 2.50 20.61 -0.78
C ARG A 113 1.12 20.73 -1.44
N ASN A 114 1.07 20.74 -2.77
CA ASN A 114 -0.19 20.88 -3.50
C ASN A 114 -1.13 19.70 -3.21
N ALA A 115 -0.60 18.47 -3.09
CA ALA A 115 -1.41 17.30 -2.74
C ALA A 115 -1.97 17.37 -1.31
N ILE A 116 -1.21 17.90 -0.35
CA ILE A 116 -1.70 18.15 1.02
C ILE A 116 -2.88 19.12 1.01
N GLU A 117 -2.73 20.26 0.32
CA GLU A 117 -3.78 21.27 0.23
C GLU A 117 -5.03 20.74 -0.49
N GLU A 118 -4.84 19.93 -1.54
CA GLU A 118 -5.93 19.28 -2.26
C GLU A 118 -6.70 18.30 -1.37
N GLY A 119 -6.00 17.44 -0.63
CA GLY A 119 -6.61 16.49 0.30
C GLY A 119 -7.43 17.20 1.37
N ARG A 120 -6.89 18.27 1.96
CA ARG A 120 -7.59 19.13 2.93
C ARG A 120 -8.83 19.78 2.33
N LYS A 121 -8.72 20.35 1.13
CA LYS A 121 -9.85 20.99 0.45
C LYS A 121 -10.97 20.00 0.13
N LYS A 122 -10.62 18.74 -0.15
CA LYS A 122 -11.57 17.64 -0.37
C LYS A 122 -12.15 17.05 0.93
N GLY A 123 -11.75 17.56 2.10
CA GLY A 123 -12.21 17.06 3.40
C GLY A 123 -11.70 15.64 3.70
N LYS A 124 -10.59 15.22 3.09
CA LYS A 124 -9.96 13.93 3.36
C LYS A 124 -9.05 14.03 4.57
N TYR A 125 -8.92 12.94 5.31
CA TYR A 125 -7.87 12.82 6.32
C TYR A 125 -6.50 12.77 5.63
N VAL A 126 -5.51 13.48 6.16
CA VAL A 126 -4.18 13.55 5.55
C VAL A 126 -3.12 13.24 6.60
N VAL A 127 -2.29 12.25 6.30
CA VAL A 127 -1.10 11.88 7.06
C VAL A 127 0.12 12.11 6.18
N VAL A 128 1.13 12.77 6.75
CA VAL A 128 2.38 13.09 6.07
C VAL A 128 3.48 12.19 6.59
N ALA A 129 4.27 11.60 5.70
CA ALA A 129 5.41 10.75 6.03
C ALA A 129 6.69 11.19 5.32
N GLY A 130 7.83 10.63 5.75
CA GLY A 130 9.13 10.80 5.09
C GLY A 130 9.96 11.94 5.68
N CYS A 131 11.08 12.29 5.04
CA CYS A 131 12.04 13.25 5.57
C CYS A 131 11.43 14.66 5.78
N VAL A 132 10.42 15.06 4.97
CA VAL A 132 9.82 16.42 5.00
C VAL A 132 9.28 16.74 6.38
N SER A 133 8.69 15.74 7.03
CA SER A 133 8.20 15.83 8.40
C SER A 133 9.24 16.32 9.41
N GLN A 134 10.51 15.98 9.19
CA GLN A 134 11.60 16.20 10.12
C GLN A 134 12.35 17.51 9.86
N ALA A 135 12.54 17.88 8.58
CA ALA A 135 13.32 19.06 8.25
C ALA A 135 12.61 20.37 8.57
N ALA A 136 11.27 20.39 8.50
CA ALA A 136 10.52 21.63 8.65
C ALA A 136 9.14 21.43 9.33
N PRO A 137 9.11 20.89 10.57
CA PRO A 137 7.86 20.54 11.26
C PRO A 137 6.96 21.75 11.55
N LYS A 138 7.51 22.98 11.54
CA LYS A 138 6.77 24.22 11.79
C LYS A 138 6.26 24.90 10.52
N THR A 139 6.39 24.27 9.35
CA THR A 139 5.89 24.84 8.10
C THR A 139 4.37 24.99 8.14
N PRO A 140 3.81 26.10 7.63
CA PRO A 140 2.37 26.36 7.73
C PRO A 140 1.49 25.25 7.13
N TYR A 141 1.95 24.62 6.03
CA TYR A 141 1.18 23.59 5.34
C TYR A 141 1.11 22.25 6.10
N LEU A 142 2.04 22.00 7.05
CA LEU A 142 2.03 20.81 7.92
C LEU A 142 1.29 21.03 9.25
N GLN A 143 0.98 22.28 9.61
CA GLN A 143 0.33 22.57 10.89
C GLN A 143 -1.05 21.92 10.97
N GLY A 144 -1.29 21.15 12.03
CA GLY A 144 -2.55 20.42 12.23
C GLY A 144 -2.71 19.17 11.35
N LEU A 145 -1.61 18.61 10.84
CA LEU A 145 -1.59 17.28 10.23
C LEU A 145 -0.95 16.26 11.17
N SER A 146 -1.31 15.00 10.98
CA SER A 146 -0.55 13.88 11.54
C SER A 146 0.69 13.61 10.72
N VAL A 147 1.80 13.35 11.41
CA VAL A 147 3.13 13.37 10.80
C VAL A 147 3.96 12.17 11.27
N ILE A 148 4.54 11.44 10.31
CA ILE A 148 5.39 10.26 10.50
C ILE A 148 6.80 10.58 10.00
N GLY A 149 7.78 10.47 10.90
CA GLY A 149 9.20 10.59 10.55
C GLY A 149 9.79 9.29 10.03
N VAL A 150 10.95 9.37 9.36
CA VAL A 150 11.62 8.19 8.77
C VAL A 150 12.05 7.13 9.80
N GLN A 151 12.16 7.50 11.08
CA GLN A 151 12.54 6.57 12.16
C GLN A 151 11.34 5.90 12.85
N GLN A 152 10.11 6.28 12.49
CA GLN A 152 8.89 5.85 13.16
C GLN A 152 7.85 5.30 12.18
N ILE A 153 8.31 4.79 11.04
CA ILE A 153 7.47 4.26 9.97
C ILE A 153 6.62 3.07 10.47
N ASP A 154 7.15 2.28 11.39
CA ASP A 154 6.44 1.15 12.03
C ASP A 154 5.16 1.58 12.77
N ARG A 155 5.07 2.86 13.17
CA ARG A 155 3.93 3.42 13.89
C ARG A 155 2.83 3.95 12.96
N VAL A 156 2.93 3.69 11.65
CA VAL A 156 1.97 4.19 10.67
C VAL A 156 0.53 3.83 11.01
N VAL A 157 0.30 2.60 11.49
CA VAL A 157 -1.04 2.14 11.87
C VAL A 157 -1.60 2.98 13.02
N GLU A 158 -0.82 3.18 14.08
CA GLU A 158 -1.23 4.00 15.23
C GLU A 158 -1.59 5.42 14.79
N VAL A 159 -0.76 6.03 13.95
CA VAL A 159 -0.95 7.40 13.49
C VAL A 159 -2.19 7.53 12.59
N VAL A 160 -2.42 6.56 11.71
CA VAL A 160 -3.61 6.51 10.84
C VAL A 160 -4.88 6.34 11.68
N GLU A 161 -4.86 5.44 12.68
CA GLU A 161 -5.98 5.24 13.60
C GLU A 161 -6.32 6.50 14.39
N GLU A 162 -5.32 7.17 14.99
CA GLU A 162 -5.54 8.43 15.70
C GLU A 162 -6.07 9.54 14.78
N THR A 163 -5.67 9.55 13.50
CA THR A 163 -6.18 10.53 12.54
C THR A 163 -7.64 10.30 12.16
N LEU A 164 -8.13 9.04 12.20
CA LEU A 164 -9.49 8.69 11.82
C LEU A 164 -10.53 8.87 12.95
N LYS A 165 -10.07 9.18 14.17
CA LYS A 165 -10.94 9.50 15.32
C LYS A 165 -11.51 10.92 15.24
#